data_AF-A0A6J7HZT0-F1
#
_entry.id   AF-A0A6J7HZT0-F1
#
_cell.length_a   1.000
_cell.length_b   1.000
_cell.length_c   1.000
_cell.angle_alpha   90.00
_cell.angle_beta   90.00
_cell.angle_gamma   90.00
#
_symmetry.space_group_name_H-M   'P 1'
#
loop_
_entity.id
_entity.type
_entity.pdbx_description
1 polymer ?
#
loop_
_entity_poly.entity_id
_entity_poly.type
_entity_poly.pdbx_seq_one_letter_code
_entity_poly.pdbx_strand_id
1 'polypeptide(L)'
;MITALFVVLAVVFVVIIGLVTVGRITGELVEAAPTSIYDLDEAVEFVADRLPDEVTAQLSFDDVKSMLTWHIDYLEERGVARRQGVNDLAAGPLVAGEDEAVAYVLGRAGEAGLEIPDVWVVQVLDGDAAYLEAIGAIGAELPMPPDPDHG
;
A
#
# COMPACT_ATOMS: atom_id res chain seq x y z
N MET A 1 -16.91 11.96 -56.69
CA MET A 1 -17.02 10.64 -56.02
C MET A 1 -15.70 10.22 -55.37
N ILE A 2 -14.59 10.16 -56.12
CA ILE A 2 -13.26 9.79 -55.59
C ILE A 2 -12.79 10.72 -54.44
N THR A 3 -12.96 12.04 -54.57
CA THR A 3 -12.57 12.99 -53.52
C THR A 3 -13.34 12.79 -52.20
N ALA A 4 -14.64 12.50 -52.28
CA ALA A 4 -15.46 12.25 -51.09
C ALA A 4 -15.02 10.97 -50.36
N LEU A 5 -14.60 9.94 -51.11
CA LEU A 5 -14.05 8.70 -50.54
C LEU A 5 -12.76 8.99 -49.75
N PHE A 6 -11.84 9.79 -50.31
CA PHE A 6 -10.60 10.16 -49.60
C PHE A 6 -10.86 10.97 -48.33
N VAL A 7 -11.84 11.88 -48.35
CA VAL A 7 -12.22 12.65 -47.17
C VAL A 7 -12.76 11.74 -46.07
N VAL A 8 -13.67 10.81 -46.41
CA VAL A 8 -14.21 9.84 -45.43
C VAL A 8 -13.10 8.96 -44.86
N LEU A 9 -12.19 8.48 -45.72
CA LEU A 9 -11.07 7.65 -45.30
C LEU A 9 -10.10 8.40 -44.37
N ALA A 10 -9.81 9.67 -44.67
CA ALA A 10 -8.98 10.52 -43.82
C ALA A 10 -9.63 10.76 -42.44
N VAL A 11 -10.94 11.05 -42.39
CA VAL A 11 -11.66 11.23 -41.14
C VAL A 11 -11.63 9.98 -40.28
N VAL A 12 -11.91 8.81 -40.88
CA VAL A 12 -11.86 7.52 -40.17
C VAL A 12 -10.45 7.26 -39.63
N PHE A 13 -9.42 7.54 -40.42
CA PHE A 13 -8.04 7.34 -40.01
C PHE A 13 -7.63 8.24 -38.82
N VAL A 14 -8.02 9.52 -38.86
CA VAL A 14 -7.79 10.47 -37.75
C VAL A 14 -8.51 10.01 -36.49
N VAL A 15 -9.76 9.57 -36.59
CA VAL A 15 -10.54 9.06 -35.45
C VAL A 15 -9.87 7.82 -34.84
N ILE A 16 -9.41 6.87 -35.67
CA ILE A 16 -8.71 5.67 -35.20
C ILE A 16 -7.42 6.05 -34.46
N ILE A 17 -6.60 6.94 -35.03
CA ILE A 17 -5.35 7.39 -34.37
C ILE A 17 -5.66 8.08 -33.04
N GLY A 18 -6.69 8.93 -33.01
CA GLY A 18 -7.14 9.59 -31.79
C GLY A 18 -7.55 8.60 -30.72
N LEU A 19 -8.40 7.62 -31.07
CA LEU A 19 -8.85 6.58 -30.14
C LEU A 19 -7.70 5.68 -29.65
N VAL A 20 -6.75 5.32 -30.52
CA VAL A 20 -5.57 4.53 -30.13
C VAL A 20 -4.66 5.32 -29.19
N THR A 21 -4.47 6.62 -29.44
CA THR A 21 -3.62 7.48 -28.60
C THR A 21 -4.25 7.70 -27.23
N VAL A 22 -5.54 8.05 -27.19
CA VAL A 22 -6.28 8.22 -25.94
C VAL A 22 -6.37 6.90 -25.18
N GLY A 23 -6.69 5.79 -25.87
CA GLY A 23 -6.77 4.47 -25.27
C GLY A 23 -5.44 3.98 -24.69
N ARG A 24 -4.31 4.28 -25.33
CA ARG A 24 -2.97 3.97 -24.77
C ARG A 24 -2.69 4.76 -23.49
N ILE A 25 -3.01 6.06 -23.48
CA ILE A 25 -2.80 6.93 -22.32
C ILE A 25 -3.74 6.55 -21.17
N THR A 26 -5.00 6.21 -21.46
CA THR A 26 -5.95 5.75 -20.44
C THR A 26 -5.58 4.37 -19.90
N GLY A 27 -5.02 3.48 -20.72
CA GLY A 27 -4.53 2.16 -20.28
C GLY A 27 -3.40 2.28 -19.24
N GLU A 28 -2.41 3.14 -19.49
CA GLU A 28 -1.31 3.38 -18.54
C GLU A 28 -1.78 4.02 -17.23
N LEU A 29 -2.83 4.84 -17.25
CA LEU A 29 -3.40 5.48 -16.05
C LEU A 29 -4.31 4.57 -15.23
N VAL A 30 -4.87 3.52 -15.84
CA VAL A 30 -5.65 2.49 -15.14
C VAL A 30 -4.72 1.49 -14.45
N GLU A 31 -3.51 1.29 -14.97
CA GLU A 31 -2.52 0.35 -14.43
C GLU A 31 -1.52 1.02 -13.47
N ALA A 32 -1.32 2.34 -13.56
CA ALA A 32 -0.72 3.11 -12.48
C ALA A 32 -1.71 3.17 -11.31
N ALA A 33 -1.60 2.19 -10.40
CA ALA A 33 -2.30 2.21 -9.12
C ALA A 33 -2.25 3.64 -8.57
N PRO A 34 -3.41 4.25 -8.22
CA PRO A 34 -3.41 5.59 -7.64
C PRO A 34 -2.40 5.55 -6.50
N THR A 35 -1.46 6.50 -6.48
CA THR A 35 -0.49 6.61 -5.39
C THR A 35 -1.30 6.87 -4.12
N SER A 36 -1.66 5.81 -3.42
CA SER A 36 -2.49 5.87 -2.22
C SER A 36 -1.66 6.60 -1.17
N ILE A 37 -2.15 7.76 -0.74
CA ILE A 37 -1.46 8.52 0.30
C ILE A 37 -1.89 7.90 1.62
N TYR A 38 -0.92 7.38 2.37
CA TYR A 38 -1.15 6.92 3.73
C TYR A 38 -1.34 8.13 4.65
N ASP A 39 -2.56 8.33 5.14
CA ASP A 39 -2.85 9.29 6.21
C ASP A 39 -2.86 8.54 7.55
N LEU A 40 -1.90 8.91 8.42
CA LEU A 40 -1.71 8.27 9.72
C LEU A 40 -2.88 8.54 10.67
N ASP A 41 -3.46 9.74 10.65
CA ASP A 41 -4.55 10.06 11.58
C ASP A 41 -5.84 9.32 11.16
N GLU A 42 -6.10 9.20 9.85
CA GLU A 42 -7.18 8.36 9.31
C GLU A 42 -6.95 6.87 9.60
N ALA A 43 -5.72 6.37 9.47
CA ALA A 43 -5.37 4.99 9.79
C ALA A 43 -5.66 4.65 11.25
N VAL A 44 -5.28 5.54 12.18
CA VAL A 44 -5.54 5.36 13.61
C VAL A 44 -7.04 5.22 13.87
N GLU A 45 -7.87 6.10 13.30
CA GLU A 45 -9.33 6.04 13.46
C GLU A 45 -9.88 4.73 12.86
N PHE A 46 -9.44 4.39 11.65
CA PHE A 46 -9.86 3.18 10.96
C PHE A 46 -9.55 1.89 11.73
N VAL A 47 -8.35 1.81 12.30
CA VAL A 47 -7.89 0.66 13.09
C VAL A 47 -8.61 0.61 14.43
N ALA A 48 -8.68 1.74 15.15
CA ALA A 48 -9.35 1.80 16.45
C ALA A 48 -10.82 1.36 16.37
N ASP A 49 -11.53 1.71 15.30
CA ASP A 49 -12.93 1.30 15.06
C ASP A 49 -13.13 -0.20 14.83
N ARG A 50 -12.05 -0.96 14.57
CA ARG A 50 -12.08 -2.39 14.23
C ARG A 50 -11.42 -3.29 15.25
N LEU A 51 -10.71 -2.71 16.21
CA LEU A 51 -10.13 -3.46 17.32
C LEU A 51 -11.22 -3.99 18.25
N PRO A 52 -11.02 -5.16 18.89
CA PRO A 52 -11.94 -5.65 19.90
C PRO A 52 -12.07 -4.68 21.08
N ASP A 53 -13.27 -4.62 21.67
CA ASP A 53 -13.59 -3.74 22.80
C ASP A 53 -12.62 -3.94 23.99
N GLU A 54 -12.15 -5.17 24.21
CA GLU A 54 -11.19 -5.47 25.27
C GLU A 54 -9.80 -4.86 25.05
N VAL A 55 -9.43 -4.64 23.79
CA VAL A 55 -8.16 -3.99 23.39
C VAL A 55 -8.31 -2.48 23.44
N THR A 56 -9.37 -1.91 22.87
CA THR A 56 -9.61 -0.46 22.87
C THR A 56 -9.86 0.11 24.26
N ALA A 57 -10.34 -0.71 25.20
CA ALA A 57 -10.47 -0.31 26.60
C ALA A 57 -9.12 -0.09 27.32
N GLN A 58 -8.03 -0.68 26.81
CA GLN A 58 -6.71 -0.64 27.44
C GLN A 58 -5.68 0.11 26.58
N LEU A 59 -5.87 0.14 25.28
CA LEU A 59 -4.97 0.77 24.32
C LEU A 59 -5.44 2.19 24.00
N SER A 60 -4.56 3.19 24.17
CA SER A 60 -4.89 4.56 23.80
C SER A 60 -4.71 4.80 22.29
N PHE A 61 -5.36 5.84 21.78
CA PHE A 61 -5.14 6.31 20.40
C PHE A 61 -3.67 6.66 20.14
N ASP A 62 -2.95 7.18 21.14
CA ASP A 62 -1.52 7.50 21.02
C ASP A 62 -0.65 6.23 20.93
N ASP A 63 -1.05 5.13 21.59
CA ASP A 63 -0.36 3.85 21.49
C ASP A 63 -0.56 3.24 20.09
N VAL A 64 -1.80 3.25 19.57
CA VAL A 64 -2.10 2.84 18.19
C VAL A 64 -1.28 3.66 17.21
N LYS A 65 -1.30 5.00 17.35
CA LYS A 65 -0.52 5.90 16.50
C LYS A 65 0.98 5.59 16.52
N SER A 66 1.53 5.27 17.68
CA SER A 66 2.93 4.91 17.84
C SER A 66 3.25 3.60 17.11
N MET A 67 2.41 2.56 17.25
CA MET A 67 2.57 1.30 16.52
C MET A 67 2.52 1.48 15.01
N LEU A 68 1.52 2.22 14.52
CA LEU A 68 1.37 2.50 13.09
C LEU A 68 2.57 3.29 12.56
N THR A 69 3.08 4.26 13.33
CA THR A 69 4.31 4.98 12.97
C THR A 69 5.50 4.04 12.83
N TRP A 70 5.70 3.12 13.79
CA TRP A 70 6.78 2.13 13.73
C TRP A 70 6.61 1.13 12.59
N HIS A 71 5.37 0.78 12.24
CA HIS A 71 5.10 -0.06 11.08
C HIS A 71 5.52 0.65 9.78
N ILE A 72 5.16 1.93 9.61
CA ILE A 72 5.61 2.73 8.47
C ILE A 72 7.14 2.86 8.45
N ASP A 73 7.80 3.06 9.60
CA ASP A 73 9.26 3.10 9.69
C ASP A 73 9.88 1.78 9.19
N TYR A 74 9.33 0.63 9.60
CA TYR A 74 9.75 -0.70 9.10
C TYR A 74 9.56 -0.82 7.58
N LEU A 75 8.41 -0.38 7.05
CA LEU A 75 8.12 -0.41 5.62
C LEU A 75 9.07 0.52 4.83
N GLU A 76 9.43 1.68 5.38
CA GLU A 76 10.44 2.58 4.80
C GLU A 76 11.84 1.93 4.80
N GLU A 77 12.24 1.27 5.90
CA GLU A 77 13.52 0.56 6.00
C GLU A 77 13.65 -0.61 5.01
N ARG A 78 12.53 -1.29 4.72
CA ARG A 78 12.47 -2.35 3.70
C ARG A 78 12.30 -1.82 2.27
N GLY A 79 12.12 -0.51 2.12
CA GLY A 79 11.95 0.18 0.83
C GLY A 79 10.59 -0.05 0.18
N VAL A 80 9.64 -0.69 0.86
CA VAL A 80 8.27 -0.96 0.37
C VAL A 80 7.35 0.25 0.53
N ALA A 81 7.65 1.13 1.48
CA ALA A 81 6.96 2.42 1.64
C ALA A 81 7.90 3.60 1.38
N ARG A 82 7.29 4.74 1.11
CA ARG A 82 7.98 6.01 0.86
C ARG A 82 7.17 7.19 1.36
N ARG A 83 7.86 8.14 1.97
CA ARG A 83 7.37 9.51 2.14
C ARG A 83 7.16 10.24 0.80
N GLN A 84 6.03 10.92 0.66
CA GLN A 84 5.66 11.67 -0.54
C GLN A 84 6.83 12.55 -1.08
N GLY A 85 7.12 12.44 -2.39
CA GLY A 85 8.06 13.33 -3.09
C GLY A 85 9.48 12.81 -3.30
N VAL A 86 9.82 11.60 -2.85
CA VAL A 86 11.10 10.95 -3.19
C VAL A 86 10.88 10.08 -4.46
N ASN A 87 11.88 9.79 -5.32
CA ASN A 87 11.70 9.04 -6.60
C ASN A 87 12.45 7.68 -6.78
N ASP A 88 13.44 7.30 -5.98
CA ASP A 88 14.03 5.94 -6.01
C ASP A 88 13.12 4.87 -5.39
N LEU A 89 12.54 3.99 -6.20
CA LEU A 89 12.12 2.67 -5.72
C LEU A 89 13.30 1.71 -5.89
N ALA A 90 13.51 0.79 -4.96
CA ALA A 90 14.41 -0.32 -5.23
C ALA A 90 13.83 -1.12 -6.41
N ALA A 91 14.68 -1.43 -7.40
CA ALA A 91 14.25 -2.14 -8.60
C ALA A 91 14.04 -3.63 -8.28
N GLY A 92 12.81 -4.01 -7.90
CA GLY A 92 12.42 -5.41 -7.72
C GLY A 92 11.16 -5.58 -6.84
N PRO A 93 10.54 -6.78 -6.80
CA PRO A 93 9.50 -7.09 -5.83
C PRO A 93 10.11 -7.04 -4.43
N LEU A 94 9.62 -6.14 -3.60
CA LEU A 94 10.04 -6.04 -2.21
C LEU A 94 9.00 -6.77 -1.36
N VAL A 95 9.45 -7.73 -0.55
CA VAL A 95 8.62 -8.51 0.35
C VAL A 95 8.90 -8.04 1.77
N ALA A 96 7.86 -7.56 2.45
CA ALA A 96 7.87 -7.28 3.88
C ALA A 96 7.13 -8.42 4.57
N GLY A 97 7.83 -9.15 5.44
CA GLY A 97 7.22 -10.26 6.19
C GLY A 97 6.40 -9.73 7.36
N GLU A 98 5.16 -10.21 7.48
CA GLU A 98 4.25 -9.83 8.58
C GLU A 98 4.86 -10.13 9.95
N ASP A 99 5.48 -11.30 10.12
CA ASP A 99 6.16 -11.70 11.36
C ASP A 99 7.33 -10.76 11.71
N GLU A 100 8.06 -10.30 10.71
CA GLU A 100 9.17 -9.37 10.91
C GLU A 100 8.69 -7.97 11.31
N ALA A 101 7.55 -7.53 10.74
CA ALA A 101 6.92 -6.27 11.08
C ALA A 101 6.43 -6.27 12.54
N VAL A 102 5.79 -7.36 12.98
CA VAL A 102 5.37 -7.54 14.39
C VAL A 102 6.57 -7.48 15.32
N ALA A 103 7.64 -8.22 15.01
CA ALA A 103 8.87 -8.23 15.82
C ALA A 103 9.53 -6.85 15.90
N TYR A 104 9.53 -6.10 14.80
CA TYR A 104 10.05 -4.74 14.76
C TYR A 104 9.25 -3.81 15.68
N VAL A 105 7.92 -3.81 15.55
CA VAL A 105 7.03 -2.98 16.36
C VAL A 105 7.14 -3.31 17.86
N LEU A 106 7.24 -4.59 18.21
CA LEU A 106 7.47 -5.02 19.60
C LEU A 106 8.82 -4.53 20.14
N GLY A 107 9.87 -4.57 19.32
CA GLY A 107 11.18 -4.01 19.67
C GLY A 107 11.10 -2.52 19.99
N ARG A 108 10.41 -1.75 19.13
CA ARG A 108 10.22 -0.30 19.31
C ARG A 108 9.34 0.04 20.52
N ALA A 109 8.30 -0.75 20.78
CA ALA A 109 7.48 -0.62 21.98
C ALA A 109 8.31 -0.81 23.26
N GLY A 110 9.16 -1.83 23.30
CA GLY A 110 10.08 -2.08 24.40
C GLY A 110 11.09 -0.95 24.61
N GLU A 111 11.65 -0.39 23.54
CA GLU A 111 12.54 0.78 23.59
C GLU A 111 11.84 2.06 24.09
N ALA A 112 10.55 2.22 23.77
CA ALA A 112 9.72 3.31 24.25
C ALA A 112 9.22 3.11 25.70
N GLY A 113 9.47 1.94 26.29
CA GLY A 113 8.99 1.58 27.62
C GLY A 113 7.49 1.27 27.69
N LEU A 114 6.88 0.91 26.55
CA LEU A 114 5.49 0.47 26.49
C LEU A 114 5.40 -1.05 26.64
N GLU A 115 4.64 -1.50 27.63
CA GLU A 115 4.36 -2.93 27.84
C GLU A 115 3.07 -3.31 27.11
N ILE A 116 3.21 -3.75 25.87
CA ILE A 116 2.09 -4.07 24.98
C ILE A 116 2.10 -5.58 24.68
N PRO A 117 1.00 -6.31 24.91
CA PRO A 117 0.89 -7.71 24.52
C PRO A 117 1.07 -7.91 23.01
N ASP A 118 1.86 -8.93 22.64
CA ASP A 118 2.13 -9.31 21.24
C ASP A 118 0.85 -9.47 20.42
N VAL A 119 -0.18 -10.06 21.03
CA VAL A 119 -1.48 -10.29 20.39
C VAL A 119 -2.19 -8.98 20.05
N TRP A 120 -1.95 -7.88 20.77
CA TRP A 120 -2.52 -6.57 20.44
C TRP A 120 -1.76 -5.91 19.30
N VAL A 121 -0.43 -6.08 19.24
CA VAL A 121 0.37 -5.61 18.11
C VAL A 121 -0.08 -6.27 16.82
N VAL A 122 -0.28 -7.59 16.82
CA VAL A 122 -0.82 -8.32 15.66
C VAL A 122 -2.16 -7.74 15.22
N GLN A 123 -3.11 -7.55 16.15
CA GLN A 123 -4.43 -7.00 15.83
C GLN A 123 -4.38 -5.57 15.26
N VAL A 124 -3.46 -4.73 15.75
CA VAL A 124 -3.26 -3.37 15.21
C VAL A 124 -2.69 -3.43 13.81
N LEU A 125 -1.70 -4.29 13.55
CA LEU A 125 -1.09 -4.44 12.23
C LEU A 125 -2.03 -5.11 11.21
N ASP A 126 -2.88 -6.05 11.64
CA ASP A 126 -3.95 -6.61 10.80
C ASP A 126 -4.95 -5.52 10.38
N GLY A 127 -5.29 -4.64 11.31
CA GLY A 127 -6.12 -3.47 11.03
C GLY A 127 -5.46 -2.51 10.04
N ASP A 128 -4.15 -2.28 10.19
CA ASP A 128 -3.38 -1.43 9.29
C ASP A 128 -3.27 -2.03 7.88
N ALA A 129 -3.04 -3.33 7.77
CA ALA A 129 -3.07 -4.05 6.51
C ALA A 129 -4.43 -3.89 5.80
N ALA A 130 -5.53 -3.97 6.55
CA ALA A 130 -6.87 -3.73 6.02
C ALA A 130 -7.08 -2.26 5.59
N TYR A 131 -6.48 -1.29 6.28
CA TYR A 131 -6.50 0.11 5.86
C TYR A 131 -5.71 0.32 4.57
N LEU A 132 -4.50 -0.23 4.48
CA LEU A 132 -3.64 -0.22 3.31
C LEU A 132 -4.34 -0.87 2.10
N GLU A 133 -5.04 -1.99 2.29
CA GLU A 133 -5.89 -2.59 1.26
C GLU A 133 -7.03 -1.65 0.85
N ALA A 134 -7.74 -1.04 1.81
CA ALA A 134 -8.87 -0.15 1.55
C ALA A 134 -8.49 1.09 0.73
N ILE A 135 -7.30 1.64 0.94
CA ILE A 135 -6.78 2.77 0.16
C ILE A 135 -6.10 2.34 -1.15
N GLY A 136 -5.99 1.04 -1.40
CA GLY A 136 -5.33 0.48 -2.60
C GLY A 136 -3.80 0.54 -2.56
N ALA A 137 -3.19 0.64 -1.38
CA ALA A 137 -1.74 0.64 -1.18
C ALA A 137 -1.12 -0.74 -1.37
N ILE A 138 -1.87 -1.81 -1.11
CA ILE A 138 -1.43 -3.19 -1.29
C ILE A 138 -2.17 -3.81 -2.49
N GLY A 139 -1.40 -4.35 -3.44
CA GLY A 139 -1.92 -5.09 -4.60
C GLY A 139 -2.07 -6.59 -4.33
N ALA A 140 -2.49 -7.35 -5.34
CA ALA A 140 -2.67 -8.80 -5.22
C ALA A 140 -1.42 -9.50 -4.66
N GLU A 141 -1.62 -10.39 -3.70
CA GLU A 141 -0.59 -11.19 -3.07
C GLU A 141 0.21 -11.98 -4.13
N LEU A 142 1.53 -11.83 -4.12
CA LEU A 142 2.40 -12.59 -5.01
C LEU A 142 2.74 -13.93 -4.37
N PRO A 143 2.78 -15.04 -5.15
CA PRO A 143 3.26 -16.31 -4.64
C PRO A 143 4.64 -16.14 -4.02
N MET A 144 4.79 -16.54 -2.75
CA MET A 144 6.06 -16.47 -2.06
C MET A 144 7.13 -17.25 -2.84
N PRO A 145 8.30 -16.64 -3.14
CA PRO A 145 9.38 -17.36 -3.78
C PRO A 145 9.85 -18.52 -2.89
N PRO A 146 10.24 -19.66 -3.47
CA PRO A 146 10.71 -20.81 -2.69
C PRO A 146 11.94 -20.41 -1.85
N ASP A 147 11.92 -20.83 -0.59
CA ASP A 147 12.99 -20.58 0.38
C ASP A 147 14.34 -21.14 -0.15
N PRO A 148 15.38 -20.30 -0.27
CA PRO A 148 16.71 -20.76 -0.72
C PRO A 148 17.40 -21.73 0.25
N ASP A 149 16.96 -21.85 1.50
CA ASP A 149 17.63 -22.63 2.55
C ASP A 149 17.00 -24.02 2.81
N HIS A 150 16.12 -24.48 1.92
CA HIS A 150 15.57 -25.83 1.92
C HIS A 150 15.94 -26.60 0.63
N GLY A 151 17.21 -27.01 0.55
CA GLY A 151 17.76 -27.91 -0.47
C GLY A 151 18.68 -28.98 0.11
#